data_AF-A0A419IVT2-F1
#
_entry.id   AF-A0A419IVT2-F1
#
_cell.length_a   1.000
_cell.length_b   1.000
_cell.length_c   1.000
_cell.angle_alpha   90.00
_cell.angle_beta   90.00
_cell.angle_gamma   90.00
#
_symmetry.space_group_name_H-M   'P 1'
#
loop_
_entity.id
_entity.type
_entity.pdbx_description
1 polymer ?
#
loop_
_entity_poly.entity_id
_entity_poly.type
_entity_poly.pdbx_seq_one_letter_code
_entity_poly.pdbx_strand_id
1 'polypeptide(L)'
;MKKKQAKPQILIEQMPGETEAQFSAFLAYCSMLKRSIREVSKRWAEMGRELEEQNSRFRLGKRPALKTLFQWSSNFHWVQRSKLWDEEKKELMTLEFQRSEKQRAIKVSRLYEKIGTYLLFQVNRSRPITVDDFKKAWEMFRTESGLSTGKTEVAHTINEEDQKPPTPEEQALGKEIDQAIKNFYDRQRNTTKK
;
A
#
# COMPACT_ATOMS: atom_id res chain seq x y z
N MET A 1 -22.33 23.54 10.47
CA MET A 1 -22.28 22.93 9.12
C MET A 1 -21.00 22.10 9.00
N LYS A 2 -21.09 20.77 8.93
CA LYS A 2 -19.90 19.92 8.69
C LYS A 2 -19.46 20.14 7.23
N LYS A 3 -18.33 20.83 7.01
CA LYS A 3 -17.67 20.86 5.69
C LYS A 3 -17.49 19.41 5.24
N LYS A 4 -18.21 18.98 4.19
CA LYS A 4 -17.88 17.75 3.47
C LYS A 4 -16.41 17.90 3.08
N GLN A 5 -15.53 17.15 3.72
CA GLN A 5 -14.15 17.08 3.27
C GLN A 5 -14.21 16.52 1.86
N ALA A 6 -13.90 17.35 0.87
CA ALA A 6 -13.80 16.91 -0.51
C ALA A 6 -12.85 15.71 -0.54
N LYS A 7 -13.27 14.65 -1.24
CA LYS A 7 -12.35 13.54 -1.54
C LYS A 7 -11.15 14.15 -2.24
N PRO A 8 -9.93 13.80 -1.81
CA PRO A 8 -8.75 14.37 -2.41
C PRO A 8 -8.65 13.74 -3.81
N GLN A 9 -8.67 14.55 -4.87
CA GLN A 9 -8.77 14.12 -6.27
C GLN A 9 -7.52 14.56 -7.02
N ILE A 10 -7.02 13.72 -7.91
CA ILE A 10 -5.91 14.05 -8.82
C ILE A 10 -6.37 15.20 -9.72
N LEU A 11 -5.57 16.27 -9.80
CA LEU A 11 -5.95 17.57 -10.37
C LEU A 11 -5.51 17.72 -11.83
N ILE A 12 -4.96 16.67 -12.45
CA ILE A 12 -4.53 16.79 -13.84
C ILE A 12 -5.74 16.88 -14.76
N GLU A 13 -5.99 18.11 -15.16
CA GLU A 13 -7.03 18.49 -16.10
C GLU A 13 -6.58 18.32 -17.56
N GLN A 14 -7.58 18.28 -18.42
CA GLN A 14 -7.41 18.32 -19.88
C GLN A 14 -6.75 19.65 -20.27
N MET A 15 -5.72 19.59 -21.12
CA MET A 15 -5.04 20.83 -21.53
C MET A 15 -5.87 21.62 -22.55
N PRO A 16 -5.68 22.95 -22.62
CA PRO A 16 -6.30 23.76 -23.67
C PRO A 16 -5.95 23.23 -25.07
N GLY A 17 -6.97 22.95 -25.87
CA GLY A 17 -6.80 22.40 -27.22
C GLY A 17 -6.55 20.88 -27.29
N GLU A 18 -6.48 20.20 -26.14
CA GLU A 18 -6.54 18.74 -26.09
C GLU A 18 -8.00 18.31 -26.29
N THR A 19 -8.26 17.36 -27.18
CA THR A 19 -9.58 16.74 -27.37
C THR A 19 -9.81 15.67 -26.30
N GLU A 20 -11.06 15.31 -26.06
CA GLU A 20 -11.40 14.25 -25.08
C GLU A 20 -10.70 12.93 -25.41
N ALA A 21 -10.64 12.53 -26.68
CA ALA A 21 -9.94 11.31 -27.10
C ALA A 21 -8.42 11.36 -26.82
N GLN A 22 -7.80 12.54 -26.99
CA GLN A 22 -6.38 12.75 -26.67
C GLN A 22 -6.15 12.67 -25.16
N PHE A 23 -7.03 13.29 -24.38
CA PHE A 23 -6.96 13.26 -22.93
C PHE A 23 -7.19 11.86 -22.36
N SER A 24 -8.19 11.13 -22.86
CA SER A 24 -8.41 9.72 -22.49
C SER A 24 -7.21 8.84 -22.83
N ALA A 25 -6.56 9.06 -23.97
CA ALA A 25 -5.34 8.36 -24.33
C ALA A 25 -4.18 8.66 -23.37
N PHE A 26 -4.07 9.91 -22.90
CA PHE A 26 -3.12 10.31 -21.87
C PHE A 26 -3.42 9.65 -20.51
N LEU A 27 -4.68 9.63 -20.06
CA LEU A 27 -5.08 8.97 -18.82
C LEU A 27 -4.73 7.47 -18.84
N ALA A 28 -4.96 6.81 -19.97
CA ALA A 28 -4.59 5.41 -20.13
C ALA A 28 -3.08 5.20 -20.20
N TYR A 29 -2.34 6.12 -20.82
CA TYR A 29 -0.88 6.11 -20.76
C TYR A 29 -0.39 6.16 -19.30
N CYS A 30 -1.01 6.98 -18.46
CA CYS A 30 -0.68 7.11 -17.03
C CYS A 30 -1.11 5.91 -16.17
N SER A 31 -2.19 5.20 -16.53
CA SER A 31 -2.68 4.05 -15.75
C SER A 31 -1.84 2.79 -15.93
N MET A 32 -1.02 2.73 -16.99
CA MET A 32 -0.16 1.58 -17.29
C MET A 32 1.13 1.56 -16.46
N LEU A 33 1.46 0.38 -15.92
CA LEU A 33 2.70 0.17 -15.16
C LEU A 33 3.96 0.42 -16.00
N LYS A 34 3.92 0.02 -17.28
CA LYS A 34 4.94 0.35 -18.29
C LYS A 34 4.33 1.32 -19.30
N ARG A 35 4.48 2.61 -19.04
CA ARG A 35 3.96 3.70 -19.87
C ARG A 35 4.44 3.58 -21.32
N SER A 36 3.58 3.08 -22.19
CA SER A 36 3.94 2.70 -23.55
C SER A 36 2.88 3.15 -24.54
N ILE A 37 3.28 4.00 -25.47
CA ILE A 37 2.40 4.48 -26.55
C ILE A 37 1.88 3.33 -27.42
N ARG A 38 2.69 2.29 -27.61
CA ARG A 38 2.27 1.09 -28.36
C ARG A 38 1.16 0.34 -27.63
N GLU A 39 1.23 0.30 -26.30
CA GLU A 39 0.25 -0.38 -25.48
C GLU A 39 -1.07 0.40 -25.42
N VAL A 40 -1.02 1.74 -25.36
CA VAL A 40 -2.19 2.61 -25.52
C VAL A 40 -2.91 2.33 -26.85
N SER A 41 -2.16 2.15 -27.94
CA SER A 41 -2.75 1.80 -29.24
C SER A 41 -3.44 0.43 -29.23
N LYS A 42 -2.82 -0.58 -28.59
CA LYS A 42 -3.42 -1.93 -28.50
C LYS A 42 -4.72 -1.94 -27.70
N ARG A 43 -4.74 -1.22 -26.58
CA ARG A 43 -5.89 -1.17 -25.67
C ARG A 43 -6.98 -0.20 -26.11
N TRP A 44 -6.84 0.47 -27.26
CA TRP A 44 -7.79 1.46 -27.74
C TRP A 44 -9.25 1.01 -27.75
N ALA A 45 -9.49 -0.22 -28.20
CA ALA A 45 -10.84 -0.78 -28.23
C ALA A 45 -11.38 -1.08 -26.82
N GLU A 46 -10.52 -1.51 -25.89
CA GLU A 46 -10.88 -1.75 -24.48
C GLU A 46 -11.24 -0.44 -23.79
N MET A 47 -10.39 0.59 -23.95
CA MET A 47 -10.65 1.93 -23.43
C MET A 47 -11.97 2.49 -23.97
N GLY A 48 -12.25 2.26 -25.27
CA GLY A 48 -13.51 2.64 -25.89
C GLY A 48 -14.72 2.08 -25.17
N ARG A 49 -14.69 0.78 -24.86
CA ARG A 49 -15.78 0.10 -24.14
C ARG A 49 -15.92 0.60 -22.70
N GLU A 50 -14.81 0.72 -21.98
CA GLU A 50 -14.81 1.21 -20.58
C GLU A 50 -15.41 2.62 -20.48
N LEU A 51 -15.09 3.50 -21.42
CA LEU A 51 -15.65 4.86 -21.47
C LEU A 51 -17.13 4.88 -21.88
N GLU A 52 -17.55 4.02 -22.82
CA GLU A 52 -18.97 3.88 -23.20
C GLU A 52 -19.82 3.34 -22.04
N GLU A 53 -19.29 2.40 -21.25
CA GLU A 53 -19.95 1.86 -20.06
C GLU A 53 -20.12 2.92 -18.96
N GLN A 54 -19.14 3.80 -18.79
CA GLN A 54 -19.20 4.90 -17.83
C GLN A 54 -20.09 6.06 -18.31
N ASN A 55 -20.14 6.31 -19.62
CA ASN A 55 -20.96 7.36 -20.20
C ASN A 55 -21.31 7.05 -21.67
N SER A 56 -22.59 6.75 -21.93
CA SER A 56 -23.08 6.34 -23.26
C SER A 56 -22.92 7.37 -24.37
N ARG A 57 -22.60 8.63 -24.04
CA ARG A 57 -22.31 9.69 -25.02
C ARG A 57 -20.85 9.73 -25.47
N PHE A 58 -19.95 9.08 -24.73
CA PHE A 58 -18.53 9.09 -25.04
C PHE A 58 -18.18 7.96 -26.00
N ARG A 59 -17.58 8.31 -27.13
CA ARG A 59 -16.99 7.35 -28.06
C ARG A 59 -15.58 7.79 -28.40
N LEU A 60 -14.60 6.98 -28.03
CA LEU A 60 -13.18 7.19 -28.36
C LEU A 60 -12.90 7.20 -29.87
N GLY A 61 -13.85 6.73 -30.69
CA GLY A 61 -13.75 6.74 -32.14
C GLY A 61 -12.75 5.72 -32.68
N LYS A 62 -12.34 5.91 -33.94
CA LYS A 62 -11.40 5.01 -34.61
C LYS A 62 -10.03 5.06 -33.95
N ARG A 63 -9.37 3.90 -33.86
CA ARG A 63 -8.01 3.79 -33.32
C ARG A 63 -7.05 4.70 -34.10
N PRO A 64 -6.34 5.63 -33.42
CA PRO A 64 -5.34 6.47 -34.06
C PRO A 64 -4.11 5.63 -34.45
N ALA A 65 -3.45 6.07 -35.52
CA ALA A 65 -2.18 5.48 -35.92
C ALA A 65 -1.11 5.72 -34.85
N LEU A 66 -0.11 4.83 -34.76
CA LEU A 66 0.98 4.98 -33.78
C LEU A 66 1.69 6.33 -33.92
N LYS A 67 1.96 6.78 -35.15
CA LYS A 67 2.58 8.09 -35.42
C LYS A 67 1.77 9.24 -34.81
N THR A 68 0.45 9.16 -34.87
CA THR A 68 -0.45 10.15 -34.29
C THR A 68 -0.37 10.16 -32.76
N LEU A 69 -0.31 9.00 -32.12
CA LEU A 69 -0.15 8.92 -30.66
C LEU A 69 1.22 9.45 -30.20
N PHE A 70 2.30 9.20 -30.95
CA PHE A 70 3.61 9.81 -30.69
C PHE A 70 3.55 11.34 -30.81
N GLN A 71 2.85 11.85 -31.83
CA GLN A 71 2.65 13.28 -31.99
C GLN A 71 1.88 13.88 -30.81
N TRP A 72 0.81 13.24 -30.37
CA TRP A 72 0.03 13.69 -29.20
C TRP A 72 0.88 13.67 -27.93
N SER A 73 1.63 12.59 -27.71
CA SER A 73 2.53 12.46 -26.56
C SER A 73 3.56 13.59 -26.52
N SER A 74 4.06 14.02 -27.67
CA SER A 74 5.01 15.14 -27.78
C SER A 74 4.30 16.48 -27.58
N ASN A 75 3.24 16.76 -28.34
CA ASN A 75 2.52 18.04 -28.32
C ASN A 75 1.94 18.34 -26.93
N PHE A 76 1.43 17.31 -26.26
CA PHE A 76 0.80 17.43 -24.95
C PHE A 76 1.71 16.95 -23.81
N HIS A 77 3.02 16.83 -24.05
CA HIS A 77 4.04 16.61 -23.04
C HIS A 77 3.74 15.46 -22.06
N TRP A 78 3.25 14.31 -22.56
CA TRP A 78 2.73 13.22 -21.72
C TRP A 78 3.74 12.72 -20.70
N VAL A 79 5.01 12.63 -21.07
CA VAL A 79 6.07 12.18 -20.13
C VAL A 79 6.16 13.10 -18.93
N GLN A 80 6.19 14.42 -19.13
CA GLN A 80 6.28 15.39 -18.04
C GLN A 80 4.99 15.41 -17.20
N ARG A 81 3.83 15.47 -17.85
CA ARG A 81 2.53 15.41 -17.16
C ARG A 81 2.34 14.13 -16.35
N SER A 82 2.84 13.01 -16.85
CA SER A 82 2.75 11.73 -16.14
C SER A 82 3.61 11.68 -14.87
N LYS A 83 4.69 12.46 -14.79
CA LYS A 83 5.48 12.58 -13.56
C LYS A 83 4.71 13.37 -12.50
N LEU A 84 4.13 14.51 -12.89
CA LEU A 84 3.26 15.29 -12.02
C LEU A 84 2.07 14.44 -11.54
N TRP A 85 1.53 13.59 -12.41
CA TRP A 85 0.45 12.65 -12.05
C TRP A 85 0.86 11.69 -10.93
N ASP A 86 2.07 11.13 -11.01
CA ASP A 86 2.56 10.22 -9.97
C ASP A 86 2.81 10.95 -8.65
N GLU A 87 3.35 12.16 -8.71
CA GLU A 87 3.61 13.01 -7.53
C GLU A 87 2.31 13.34 -6.81
N GLU A 88 1.31 13.87 -7.53
CA GLU A 88 -0.01 14.15 -6.97
C GLU A 88 -0.65 12.87 -6.41
N LYS A 89 -0.60 11.76 -7.16
CA LYS A 89 -1.16 10.48 -6.68
C LYS A 89 -0.47 10.00 -5.42
N LYS A 90 0.86 10.16 -5.31
CA LYS A 90 1.63 9.80 -4.11
C LYS A 90 1.23 10.67 -2.92
N GLU A 91 1.08 11.98 -3.11
CA GLU A 91 0.63 12.89 -2.06
C GLU A 91 -0.77 12.54 -1.57
N LEU A 92 -1.69 12.27 -2.49
CA LEU A 92 -3.06 11.86 -2.18
C LEU A 92 -3.08 10.55 -1.38
N MET A 93 -2.35 9.53 -1.84
CA MET A 93 -2.21 8.26 -1.12
C MET A 93 -1.61 8.46 0.28
N THR A 94 -0.65 9.36 0.42
CA THR A 94 -0.05 9.70 1.72
C THR A 94 -1.07 10.35 2.65
N LEU A 95 -1.88 11.28 2.14
CA LEU A 95 -2.94 11.93 2.90
C LEU A 95 -4.04 10.94 3.30
N GLU A 96 -4.45 10.05 2.39
CA GLU A 96 -5.43 9.00 2.69
C GLU A 96 -4.91 8.02 3.73
N PHE A 97 -3.64 7.61 3.62
CA PHE A 97 -2.97 6.79 4.62
C PHE A 97 -2.95 7.47 5.99
N GLN A 98 -2.53 8.74 6.07
CA GLN A 98 -2.54 9.51 7.31
C GLN A 98 -3.94 9.66 7.91
N ARG A 99 -4.98 9.83 7.07
CA ARG A 99 -6.37 9.87 7.52
C ARG A 99 -6.79 8.51 8.08
N SER A 100 -6.44 7.42 7.40
CA SER A 100 -6.72 6.05 7.85
C SER A 100 -6.07 5.76 9.20
N GLU A 101 -4.79 6.10 9.34
CA GLU A 101 -4.04 5.94 10.59
C GLU A 101 -4.64 6.78 11.72
N LYS A 102 -5.03 8.04 11.45
CA LYS A 102 -5.77 8.86 12.44
C LYS A 102 -7.09 8.21 12.85
N GLN A 103 -7.84 7.65 11.90
CA GLN A 103 -9.10 6.95 12.20
C GLN A 103 -8.87 5.67 13.02
N ARG A 104 -7.84 4.90 12.69
CA ARG A 104 -7.42 3.74 13.47
C ARG A 104 -7.06 4.15 14.89
N ALA A 105 -6.21 5.15 15.07
CA ALA A 105 -5.83 5.67 16.39
C ALA A 105 -7.07 6.07 17.21
N ILE A 106 -8.03 6.79 16.63
CA ILE A 106 -9.28 7.16 17.31
C ILE A 106 -10.08 5.93 17.75
N LYS A 107 -10.21 4.91 16.89
CA LYS A 107 -10.93 3.67 17.22
C LYS A 107 -10.25 2.92 18.36
N VAL A 108 -8.93 2.81 18.32
CA VAL A 108 -8.13 2.14 19.34
C VAL A 108 -8.21 2.88 20.69
N SER A 109 -8.11 4.21 20.69
CA SER A 109 -8.30 5.01 21.91
C SER A 109 -9.68 4.83 22.53
N ARG A 110 -10.75 4.78 21.71
CA ARG A 110 -12.12 4.53 22.20
C ARG A 110 -12.29 3.13 22.77
N LEU A 111 -11.65 2.13 22.18
CA LEU A 111 -11.67 0.77 22.70
C LEU A 111 -11.01 0.71 24.07
N TYR A 112 -9.85 1.35 24.22
CA TYR A 112 -9.14 1.42 25.48
C TYR A 112 -9.92 2.18 26.56
N GLU A 113 -10.56 3.30 26.22
CA GLU A 113 -11.43 4.04 27.14
C GLU A 113 -12.54 3.13 27.70
N LYS A 114 -13.21 2.34 26.84
CA LYS A 114 -14.24 1.38 27.27
C LYS A 114 -13.70 0.30 28.19
N ILE A 115 -12.51 -0.24 27.90
CA ILE A 115 -11.85 -1.23 28.76
C ILE A 115 -11.52 -0.61 30.11
N GLY A 116 -10.96 0.61 30.13
CA GLY A 116 -10.68 1.36 31.35
C GLY A 116 -11.92 1.63 32.18
N THR A 117 -13.03 2.06 31.56
CA THR A 117 -14.31 2.27 32.27
C THR A 117 -14.86 0.96 32.84
N TYR A 118 -14.77 -0.14 32.09
CA TYR A 118 -15.20 -1.45 32.58
C TYR A 118 -14.37 -1.91 33.78
N LEU A 119 -13.04 -1.77 33.73
CA LEU A 119 -12.17 -2.07 34.85
C LEU A 119 -12.51 -1.17 36.06
N LEU A 120 -12.64 0.15 35.87
CA LEU A 120 -13.05 1.07 36.95
C LEU A 120 -14.38 0.66 37.59
N PHE A 121 -15.37 0.25 36.79
CA PHE A 121 -16.66 -0.22 37.27
C PHE A 121 -16.56 -1.50 38.10
N GLN A 122 -15.67 -2.42 37.74
CA GLN A 122 -15.42 -3.65 38.50
C GLN A 122 -14.75 -3.34 39.86
N VAL A 123 -13.85 -2.34 39.92
CA VAL A 123 -13.25 -1.85 41.18
C VAL A 123 -14.34 -1.30 42.09
N ASN A 124 -15.21 -0.45 41.55
CA ASN A 124 -16.31 0.16 42.31
C ASN A 124 -17.35 -0.87 42.83
N ARG A 125 -17.37 -2.08 42.26
CA ARG A 125 -18.20 -3.20 42.70
C ARG A 125 -17.48 -4.15 43.68
N SER A 126 -16.32 -3.74 44.20
CA SER A 126 -15.49 -4.54 45.11
C SER A 126 -15.09 -5.90 44.54
N ARG A 127 -15.06 -6.04 43.21
CA ARG A 127 -14.56 -7.26 42.56
C ARG A 127 -13.03 -7.18 42.46
N PRO A 128 -12.33 -8.30 42.70
CA PRO A 128 -10.88 -8.31 42.57
C PRO A 128 -10.52 -8.12 41.10
N ILE A 129 -9.88 -7.00 40.78
CA ILE A 129 -9.16 -6.81 39.52
C ILE A 129 -7.70 -7.04 39.81
N THR A 130 -7.06 -7.85 38.97
CA THR A 130 -5.63 -8.10 39.10
C THR A 130 -4.85 -7.05 38.33
N VAL A 131 -3.62 -6.76 38.76
CA VAL A 131 -2.68 -5.92 38.01
C VAL A 131 -2.45 -6.46 36.59
N ASP A 132 -2.59 -7.78 36.41
CA ASP A 132 -2.49 -8.47 35.12
C ASP A 132 -3.60 -8.06 34.14
N ASP A 133 -4.82 -7.81 34.62
CA ASP A 133 -5.94 -7.36 33.77
C ASP A 133 -5.68 -5.95 33.20
N PHE A 134 -5.12 -5.05 34.02
CA PHE A 134 -4.70 -3.73 33.57
C PHE A 134 -3.51 -3.80 32.61
N LYS A 135 -2.55 -4.69 32.89
CA LYS A 135 -1.38 -4.90 32.02
C LYS A 135 -1.81 -5.41 30.64
N LYS A 136 -2.70 -6.40 30.57
CA LYS A 136 -3.27 -6.92 29.31
C LYS A 136 -4.01 -5.83 28.53
N ALA A 137 -4.84 -5.03 29.21
CA ALA A 137 -5.53 -3.90 28.59
C ALA A 137 -4.56 -2.89 27.97
N TRP A 138 -3.47 -2.58 28.68
CA TRP A 138 -2.42 -1.68 28.22
C TRP A 138 -1.61 -2.27 27.05
N GLU A 139 -1.26 -3.56 27.11
CA GLU A 139 -0.55 -4.26 26.03
C GLU A 139 -1.38 -4.31 24.74
N MET A 140 -2.66 -4.69 24.84
CA MET A 140 -3.59 -4.67 23.71
C MET A 140 -3.67 -3.28 23.07
N PHE A 141 -3.82 -2.22 23.88
CA PHE A 141 -3.86 -0.85 23.36
C PHE A 141 -2.59 -0.47 22.60
N ARG A 142 -1.42 -0.83 23.15
CA ARG A 142 -0.14 -0.57 22.50
C ARG A 142 -0.01 -1.33 21.19
N THR A 143 -0.28 -2.64 21.16
CA THR A 143 -0.22 -3.46 19.95
C THR A 143 -1.17 -2.93 18.86
N GLU A 144 -2.43 -2.63 19.22
CA GLU A 144 -3.43 -2.10 18.28
C GLU A 144 -3.06 -0.69 17.78
N SER A 145 -2.35 0.10 18.58
CA SER A 145 -1.80 1.41 18.19
C SER A 145 -0.47 1.31 17.41
N GLY A 146 0.05 0.11 17.15
CA GLY A 146 1.35 -0.08 16.49
C GLY A 146 2.55 0.31 17.36
N LEU A 147 2.36 0.40 18.69
CA LEU A 147 3.37 0.74 19.66
C LEU A 147 3.96 -0.54 20.27
N SER A 148 5.29 -0.66 20.36
CA SER A 148 5.96 -1.87 20.92
C SER A 148 5.60 -2.14 22.40
N THR A 149 5.19 -3.36 22.76
CA THR A 149 4.75 -3.69 24.13
C THR A 149 5.88 -4.03 25.13
N GLY A 150 7.16 -3.97 24.75
CA GLY A 150 8.27 -4.27 25.69
C GLY A 150 9.67 -4.09 25.09
N LYS A 151 10.70 -4.32 25.93
CA LYS A 151 12.17 -4.17 25.72
C LYS A 151 12.77 -4.79 24.45
N THR A 152 11.99 -5.49 23.66
CA THR A 152 12.31 -5.76 22.27
C THR A 152 12.01 -4.49 21.48
N GLU A 153 13.07 -3.73 21.21
CA GLU A 153 13.18 -3.01 19.95
C GLU A 153 12.85 -4.02 18.86
N VAL A 154 11.58 -4.07 18.45
CA VAL A 154 11.29 -4.49 17.08
C VAL A 154 11.83 -3.35 16.25
N ALA A 155 13.12 -3.43 15.97
CA ALA A 155 13.83 -2.58 15.04
C ALA A 155 13.19 -2.81 13.66
N HIS A 156 12.04 -2.17 13.42
CA HIS A 156 11.50 -2.01 12.08
C HIS A 156 12.37 -1.08 11.22
N THR A 157 13.44 -0.54 11.80
CA THR A 157 14.63 -0.09 11.10
C THR A 157 15.64 -1.22 11.10
N ILE A 158 15.72 -1.97 10.00
CA ILE A 158 16.93 -2.74 9.71
C ILE A 158 18.06 -1.70 9.68
N ASN A 159 18.94 -1.72 10.68
CA ASN A 159 20.11 -0.88 10.66
C ASN A 159 21.05 -1.49 9.61
N GLU A 160 21.04 -0.95 8.39
CA GLU A 160 21.82 -1.48 7.25
C GLU A 160 23.33 -1.50 7.57
N GLU A 161 23.79 -0.65 8.49
CA GLU A 161 25.19 -0.62 8.95
C GLU A 161 25.59 -1.84 9.81
N ASP A 162 24.61 -2.50 10.46
CA ASP A 162 24.85 -3.70 11.28
C ASP A 162 24.78 -5.00 10.44
N GLN A 163 24.35 -4.91 9.17
CA GLN A 163 24.31 -6.05 8.25
C GLN A 163 25.70 -6.30 7.64
N LYS A 164 26.64 -6.78 8.45
CA LYS A 164 27.93 -7.24 7.94
C LYS A 164 27.77 -8.60 7.25
N PRO A 165 28.35 -8.80 6.05
CA PRO A 165 28.38 -10.13 5.45
C PRO A 165 29.07 -11.11 6.41
N PRO A 166 28.56 -12.35 6.54
CA PRO A 166 29.10 -13.32 7.47
C PRO A 166 30.58 -13.60 7.17
N THR A 167 31.38 -13.66 8.23
CA THR A 167 32.80 -13.97 8.16
C THR A 167 33.02 -15.37 7.58
N PRO A 168 34.22 -15.68 7.04
CA PRO A 168 34.50 -17.00 6.46
C PRO A 168 34.25 -18.17 7.42
N GLU A 169 34.50 -17.96 8.71
CA GLU A 169 34.24 -18.95 9.77
C GLU A 169 32.74 -19.16 10.01
N GLU A 170 31.95 -18.08 10.04
CA GLU A 170 30.49 -18.13 10.16
C GLU A 170 29.84 -18.78 8.93
N GLN A 171 30.39 -18.57 7.74
CA GLN A 171 29.92 -19.25 6.52
C GLN A 171 30.20 -20.75 6.53
N ALA A 172 31.36 -21.17 7.04
CA ALA A 172 31.70 -22.58 7.18
C ALA A 172 30.75 -23.27 8.17
N LEU A 173 30.55 -22.65 9.34
CA LEU A 173 29.61 -23.13 10.35
C LEU A 173 28.17 -23.17 9.83
N GLY A 174 27.75 -22.14 9.09
CA GLY A 174 26.42 -22.10 8.46
C GLY A 174 26.20 -23.26 7.49
N LYS A 175 27.19 -23.59 6.66
CA LYS A 175 27.12 -24.75 5.76
C LYS A 175 27.04 -26.08 6.50
N GLU A 176 27.76 -26.23 7.61
CA GLU A 176 27.68 -27.43 8.43
C GLU A 176 26.30 -27.61 9.06
N ILE A 177 25.71 -26.52 9.57
CA ILE A 177 24.35 -26.50 10.13
C ILE A 177 23.33 -26.85 9.04
N ASP A 178 23.40 -26.22 7.88
CA ASP A 178 22.50 -26.50 6.75
C ASP A 178 22.58 -27.97 6.31
N GLN A 179 23.78 -28.53 6.26
CA GLN A 179 23.99 -29.92 5.91
C GLN A 179 23.43 -30.86 6.99
N ALA A 180 23.60 -30.53 8.28
CA ALA A 180 23.03 -31.28 9.38
C ALA A 180 21.49 -31.28 9.36
N ILE A 181 20.89 -30.12 9.10
CA ILE A 181 19.43 -29.97 8.95
C ILE A 181 18.93 -30.79 7.77
N LYS A 182 19.58 -30.69 6.61
CA LYS A 182 19.23 -31.47 5.43
C LYS A 182 19.29 -32.98 5.70
N ASN A 183 20.37 -33.43 6.33
CA ASN A 183 20.54 -34.84 6.70
C ASN A 183 19.44 -35.33 7.67
N PHE A 184 19.00 -34.48 8.61
CA PHE A 184 17.91 -34.81 9.53
C PHE A 184 16.58 -35.00 8.78
N TYR A 185 16.22 -34.07 7.90
CA TYR A 185 14.97 -34.16 7.14
C TYR A 185 14.97 -35.26 6.09
N ASP A 186 16.12 -35.54 5.45
CA ASP A 186 16.25 -36.66 4.51
C ASP A 186 16.10 -38.01 5.22
N ARG A 187 16.62 -38.14 6.45
CA ARG A 187 16.38 -39.32 7.30
C ARG A 187 14.91 -39.49 7.63
N GLN A 188 14.22 -38.42 8.03
CA GLN A 188 12.78 -38.48 8.33
C GLN A 188 11.92 -38.83 7.11
N ARG A 189 12.26 -38.31 5.92
CA ARG A 189 11.56 -38.63 4.66
C ARG A 189 11.74 -40.08 4.23
N ASN A 190 12.91 -40.68 4.52
CA ASN A 190 13.18 -42.07 4.19
C ASN A 190 12.53 -43.05 5.17
N THR A 191 12.27 -42.65 6.42
CA THR A 191 11.54 -43.48 7.40
C THR A 191 10.02 -43.46 7.21
N THR A 192 9.45 -42.45 6.57
CA THR A 192 8.00 -42.34 6.31
C THR A 192 7.53 -43.02 5.02
N LYS A 193 8.45 -43.58 4.21
CA LYS A 193 8.15 -44.29 2.96
C LYS A 193 8.10 -45.82 3.09
N LYS A 194 8.05 -46.37 4.32
CA LYS A 194 7.84 -47.80 4.58
C LYS A 194 6.42 -48.08 4.99
#